data_AF-A0A2N1MAF0-F1
#
_entry.id   AF-A0A2N1MAF0-F1
#
_cell.length_a   1.000
_cell.length_b   1.000
_cell.length_c   1.000
_cell.angle_alpha   90.00
_cell.angle_beta   90.00
_cell.angle_gamma   90.00
#
_symmetry.space_group_name_H-M   'P 1'
#
loop_
_entity.id
_entity.type
_entity.pdbx_description
1 polymer ?
#
loop_
_entity_poly.entity_id
_entity_poly.type
_entity_poly.pdbx_seq_one_letter_code
_entity_poly.pdbx_strand_id
1 'polypeptide(L)' 'VLEERGLWPQNQLKRICDDCKKHSPTSDNFVCFHSNPIFLAQKSLIQEIIENRGHKVIFYLKFHCELNF' A
#
# COMPACT_ATOMS: atom_id res chain seq x y z
N VAL A 1 -8.38 1.15 7.18
CA VAL A 1 -8.64 1.24 5.71
C VAL A 1 -9.59 0.17 5.22
N LEU A 2 -9.20 -1.12 5.18
CA LEU A 2 -10.15 -2.18 4.82
C LEU A 2 -11.29 -2.28 5.83
N GLU A 3 -10.96 -2.26 7.12
CA GLU A 3 -11.96 -2.22 8.20
C GLU A 3 -12.82 -0.96 8.15
N GLU A 4 -12.20 0.23 8.06
CA GLU A 4 -12.90 1.51 7.90
C GLU A 4 -13.87 1.54 6.72
N ARG A 5 -13.59 0.79 5.64
CA ARG A 5 -14.45 0.71 4.45
C ARG A 5 -15.39 -0.51 4.45
N GLY A 6 -15.41 -1.31 5.52
CA GLY A 6 -16.22 -2.52 5.60
C GLY A 6 -15.81 -3.62 4.62
N LEU A 7 -14.57 -3.59 4.12
CA LEU A 7 -14.00 -4.54 3.16
C LEU A 7 -13.11 -5.60 3.83
N TRP A 8 -13.12 -5.67 5.16
CA TRP A 8 -12.35 -6.66 5.90
C TRP A 8 -12.96 -8.07 5.71
N PRO A 9 -12.22 -9.04 5.16
CA PRO A 9 -12.75 -10.37 4.93
C PRO A 9 -12.94 -11.13 6.24
N GLN A 10 -14.08 -11.81 6.40
CA GLN A 10 -14.34 -12.67 7.57
C GLN A 10 -13.36 -13.85 7.68
N ASN A 11 -12.86 -14.34 6.54
CA ASN A 11 -11.96 -15.50 6.47
C ASN A 11 -10.47 -15.12 6.40
N GLN A 12 -10.09 -13.96 6.95
CA GLN A 12 -8.73 -13.42 6.95
C GLN A 12 -8.21 -13.01 5.55
N LEU A 13 -7.15 -12.21 5.53
CA LEU A 13 -6.49 -11.79 4.29
C LEU A 13 -5.66 -12.94 3.72
N LYS A 14 -6.02 -13.39 2.51
CA LYS A 14 -5.20 -14.36 1.78
C LYS A 14 -3.90 -13.69 1.33
N ARG A 15 -2.76 -14.35 1.62
CA ARG A 15 -1.44 -13.91 1.12
C ARG A 15 -1.34 -14.01 -0.40
N ILE A 16 -2.03 -14.98 -0.99
CA ILE A 16 -2.00 -15.29 -2.42
C ILE A 16 -3.41 -15.04 -2.96
N CYS A 17 -3.54 -14.13 -3.91
CA CYS A 17 -4.77 -13.89 -4.66
C CYS A 17 -4.91 -14.98 -5.74
N ASP A 18 -6.11 -15.56 -5.81
CA ASP A 18 -6.46 -16.64 -6.74
C ASP A 18 -6.52 -16.15 -8.21
N ASP A 19 -6.83 -14.86 -8.42
CA ASP A 19 -7.01 -14.24 -9.76
C ASP A 19 -5.73 -13.57 -10.31
N CYS A 20 -4.69 -13.42 -9.49
CA CYS A 20 -3.45 -12.74 -9.89
C CYS A 20 -2.53 -13.71 -10.66
N LYS A 21 -2.46 -13.58 -11.99
CA LYS A 21 -1.52 -14.32 -12.88
C LYS A 21 -0.02 -14.11 -12.57
N LYS A 22 0.32 -13.26 -11.59
CA LYS A 22 1.69 -12.91 -11.19
C LYS A 22 2.22 -13.75 -10.02
N HIS A 23 1.44 -14.68 -9.49
CA HIS A 23 1.87 -15.52 -8.38
C HIS A 23 2.52 -16.80 -8.91
N SER A 24 3.78 -16.69 -9.34
CA SER A 24 4.68 -17.84 -9.32
C SER A 24 5.24 -17.95 -7.89
N PRO A 25 5.35 -19.16 -7.29
CA PRO A 25 6.07 -19.34 -6.03
C PRO A 25 7.56 -18.93 -6.11
N THR A 26 8.06 -18.60 -7.31
CA THR A 26 9.44 -18.17 -7.57
C THR A 26 9.61 -16.70 -7.92
N SER A 27 8.55 -15.88 -7.97
CA SER A 27 8.68 -14.46 -8.32
C SER A 27 8.42 -13.56 -7.10
N ASP A 28 9.42 -12.78 -6.71
CA ASP A 28 9.39 -11.82 -5.59
C ASP A 28 8.39 -10.65 -5.77
N ASN A 29 7.62 -10.65 -6.86
CA ASN A 29 6.69 -9.60 -7.23
C ASN A 29 5.28 -9.86 -6.67
N PHE A 30 5.12 -9.65 -5.36
CA PHE A 30 3.81 -9.56 -4.69
C PHE A 30 3.09 -8.25 -5.06
N VAL A 31 2.55 -8.16 -6.27
CA VAL A 31 1.97 -6.91 -6.82
C VAL A 31 0.50 -6.70 -6.44
N CYS A 32 -0.20 -7.70 -5.89
CA CYS A 32 -1.65 -7.71 -5.93
C CYS A 32 -2.34 -6.66 -5.01
N PHE A 33 -1.70 -6.20 -3.93
CA PHE A 33 -2.30 -5.23 -3.00
C PHE A 33 -1.94 -3.77 -3.32
N HIS A 34 -0.71 -3.54 -3.81
CA HIS A 34 -0.19 -2.19 -4.10
C HIS A 34 -0.93 -1.51 -5.26
N SER A 35 -1.47 -2.30 -6.20
CA SER A 35 -2.23 -1.81 -7.34
C SER A 35 -3.70 -1.53 -7.05
N ASN A 36 -4.19 -1.83 -5.84
CA ASN A 36 -5.60 -1.63 -5.53
C ASN A 36 -5.88 -0.12 -5.33
N PRO A 37 -6.85 0.46 -6.09
CA PRO A 37 -7.14 1.90 -6.08
C PRO A 37 -7.44 2.47 -4.70
N ILE A 38 -7.95 1.64 -3.79
CA ILE A 38 -8.33 2.03 -2.43
C ILE A 38 -7.10 2.46 -1.61
N PHE A 39 -5.95 1.84 -1.86
CA PHE A 39 -4.70 2.18 -1.17
C PHE A 39 -3.93 3.30 -1.85
N LEU A 40 -4.07 3.46 -3.18
CA LEU A 40 -3.42 4.56 -3.91
C LEU A 40 -3.97 5.93 -3.51
N ALA A 41 -5.25 6.01 -3.14
CA ALA A 41 -5.89 7.25 -2.73
C ALA A 41 -5.71 7.57 -1.23
N GLN A 42 -5.08 6.69 -0.46
CA GLN A 42 -5.00 6.83 0.99
C GLN A 42 -3.80 7.69 1.42
N LYS A 43 -4.06 8.70 2.26
CA LYS A 43 -3.00 9.47 2.90
C LYS A 43 -2.37 8.66 4.03
N SER A 44 -1.09 8.93 4.31
CA SER A 44 -0.45 8.36 5.50
C SER A 44 -1.05 9.00 6.76
N LEU A 45 -1.12 8.25 7.86
CA LEU A 45 -1.60 8.77 9.15
C LEU A 45 -0.86 10.05 9.56
N ILE A 46 0.45 10.10 9.33
CA ILE A 46 1.29 11.28 9.63
C ILE A 46 0.84 12.48 8.79
N GLN A 47 0.60 12.29 7.49
CA GLN A 47 0.12 13.35 6.62
C GLN A 47 -1.23 13.90 7.13
N GLU A 48 -2.17 13.02 7.48
CA GLU A 48 -3.49 13.42 7.99
C GLU A 48 -3.39 14.23 9.30
N ILE A 49 -2.54 13.79 10.24
CA ILE A 49 -2.35 14.51 11.51
C ILE A 49 -1.76 15.91 11.27
N ILE A 50 -0.78 16.03 10.38
CA ILE A 50 -0.12 17.31 10.08
C ILE A 50 -1.08 18.26 9.38
N GLU A 51 -1.81 17.79 8.38
CA GLU A 51 -2.80 18.59 7.66
C GLU A 51 -3.98 19.01 8.56
N ASN A 52 -4.46 18.14 9.43
CA ASN A 52 -5.54 18.45 10.39
C ASN A 52 -5.14 19.52 11.42
N ARG A 53 -3.84 19.72 11.66
CA ARG A 53 -3.31 20.81 12.49
C ARG A 53 -3.09 22.13 11.70
N GLY A 54 -3.46 22.16 10.41
CA GLY A 54 -3.33 23.33 9.55
C GLY A 54 -1.94 23.49 8.90
N HIS A 55 -1.08 22.48 8.98
CA HIS A 55 0.24 22.51 8.36
C HIS A 55 0.22 21.92 6.94
N LYS A 56 1.17 22.34 6.10
CA LYS A 56 1.38 21.78 4.76
C LYS A 56 2.39 20.64 4.82
N VAL A 57 2.11 19.55 4.10
CA VAL A 57 3.03 18.41 3.94
C VAL A 57 3.68 18.49 2.57
N ILE A 58 5.01 18.43 2.53
CA ILE A 58 5.80 18.44 1.30
C ILE A 58 6.60 17.15 1.26
N PHE A 59 6.37 16.33 0.24
CA PHE A 59 7.15 15.11 0.02
C PHE A 59 8.33 15.41 -0.89
N TYR A 60 9.54 15.13 -0.41
CA TYR A 60 10.74 15.13 -1.24
C TYR A 60 10.82 13.83 -2.03
N LEU A 61 11.50 13.87 -3.18
CA LEU A 61 11.80 12.68 -3.97
C LEU A 61 12.52 11.65 -3.07
N LYS A 62 12.04 10.41 -3.10
CA LYS A 62 12.72 9.30 -2.44
C LYS A 62 14.02 9.02 -3.20
N PHE A 63 15.15 9.28 -2.57
CA PHE A 63 16.42 8.75 -3.04
C PHE A 63 16.51 7.28 -2.63
N HIS A 64 16.45 6.40 -3.62
CA HIS A 64 16.89 5.03 -3.47
C HIS A 64 18.38 5.03 -3.79
N CYS A 65 19.24 4.89 -2.78
CA CYS A 65 20.64 4.60 -3.05
C CYS A 65 20.66 3.26 -3.80
N GLU A 66 21.11 3.27 -5.05
CA GLU A 66 21.43 2.04 -5.76
C GLU A 66 22.53 1.35 -4.97
N LEU A 67 22.18 0.24 -4.32
CA LEU A 67 23.17 -0.64 -3.73
C LEU A 67 23.90 -1.31 -4.89
N ASN A 68 25.15 -0.89 -5.11
CA ASN A 68 26.08 -1.62 -5.97
C ASN A 68 26.39 -2.96 -5.27
N PHE A 69 25.69 -4.02 -5.64
CA PHE A 69 26.04 -5.40 -5.31
C PHE A 69 26.40 -6.17 -6.58
#